data_AF-A0A1X7SYS1-F1
#
_entry.id   AF-A0A1X7SYS1-F1
#
_cell.length_a   1.000
_cell.length_b   1.000
_cell.length_c   1.000
_cell.angle_alpha   90.00
_cell.angle_beta   90.00
_cell.angle_gamma   90.00
#
_symmetry.space_group_name_H-M   'P 1'
#
loop_
_entity.id
_entity.type
_entity.pdbx_description
1 polymer ?
#
loop_
_entity_poly.entity_id
_entity_poly.type
_entity_poly.pdbx_seq_one_letter_code
_entity_poly.pdbx_strand_id
1 'polypeptide(L)'
;FAEIESFSVADLPSDMTVYPQEYKLNCTKIGFNRYDISMSIGNTALASYTNCDDNNNNNNPCPGIELVSSTNTLRYTVDITWDGTTVSSGSVSQSTTGDHMYQCVLEVPNQPTRTLPATAPSSLTEVSKTAPLSLSVGLH
;
A
#
# COMPACT_ATOMS: atom_id res chain seq x y z
N PHE A 1 1.17 20.05 -12.59
CA PHE A 1 0.72 18.64 -12.71
C PHE A 1 0.67 18.05 -11.30
N ALA A 2 -0.08 16.98 -11.07
CA ALA A 2 -0.02 16.22 -9.83
C ALA A 2 0.18 14.74 -10.17
N GLU A 3 0.94 14.04 -9.34
CA GLU A 3 1.34 12.66 -9.61
C GLU A 3 1.57 11.91 -8.29
N ILE A 4 1.50 10.59 -8.36
CA ILE A 4 1.95 9.70 -7.30
C ILE A 4 3.46 9.52 -7.47
N GLU A 5 4.23 10.09 -6.55
CA GLU A 5 5.69 9.96 -6.54
C GLU A 5 6.11 8.53 -6.16
N SER A 6 5.44 7.95 -5.17
CA SER A 6 5.74 6.59 -4.70
C SER A 6 4.55 5.94 -4.02
N PHE A 7 4.45 4.62 -4.16
CA PHE A 7 3.53 3.80 -3.39
C PHE A 7 4.26 2.56 -2.89
N SER A 8 4.32 2.36 -1.57
CA SER A 8 5.13 1.31 -0.97
C SER A 8 4.50 0.71 0.29
N VAL A 9 4.94 -0.50 0.60
CA VAL A 9 4.66 -1.19 1.86
C VAL A 9 5.80 -0.91 2.83
N ALA A 10 5.48 -0.56 4.06
CA ALA A 10 6.44 -0.28 5.14
C ALA A 10 6.08 -1.07 6.39
N ASP A 11 7.03 -1.16 7.33
CA ASP A 11 6.86 -1.83 8.62
C ASP A 11 6.42 -3.31 8.50
N LEU A 12 6.76 -3.97 7.39
CA LEU A 12 6.44 -5.39 7.20
C LEU A 12 7.22 -6.27 8.19
N PRO A 13 6.55 -7.18 8.93
CA PRO A 13 7.24 -8.09 9.85
C PRO A 13 8.26 -8.97 9.13
N SER A 14 9.44 -9.14 9.74
CA SER A 14 10.45 -10.07 9.22
C SER A 14 10.01 -11.54 9.34
N ASP A 15 9.25 -11.85 10.40
CA ASP A 15 8.60 -13.14 10.58
C ASP A 15 7.14 -13.05 10.12
N MET A 16 6.89 -13.52 8.90
CA MET A 16 5.56 -13.56 8.30
C MET A 16 4.75 -14.82 8.70
N THR A 17 5.21 -15.58 9.70
CA THR A 17 4.47 -16.74 10.24
C THR A 17 3.62 -16.40 11.47
N VAL A 18 3.90 -15.24 12.09
CA VAL A 18 3.15 -14.75 13.26
C VAL A 18 1.99 -13.88 12.80
N TYR A 19 0.80 -14.19 13.31
CA TYR A 19 -0.44 -13.47 13.00
C TYR A 19 -1.06 -12.83 14.26
N PRO A 20 -1.76 -11.70 14.12
CA PRO A 20 -1.90 -10.94 12.88
C PRO A 20 -0.60 -10.22 12.50
N GLN A 21 -0.38 -10.05 11.19
CA GLN A 21 0.69 -9.21 10.67
C GLN A 21 0.19 -7.76 10.59
N GLU A 22 1.00 -6.83 11.07
CA GLU A 22 0.74 -5.40 11.01
C GLU A 22 1.79 -4.73 10.15
N TYR A 23 1.36 -3.91 9.19
CA TYR A 23 2.24 -3.15 8.31
C TYR A 23 1.51 -1.91 7.79
N LYS A 24 2.21 -1.08 7.00
CA LYS A 24 1.68 0.18 6.50
C LYS A 24 1.74 0.27 4.99
N LEU A 25 0.74 0.92 4.40
CA LEU A 25 0.78 1.41 3.03
C LEU A 25 1.12 2.89 3.05
N ASN A 26 2.13 3.29 2.28
CA ASN A 26 2.52 4.69 2.11
C ASN A 26 2.30 5.11 0.67
N CYS A 27 1.40 6.07 0.45
CA CYS A 27 1.24 6.75 -0.83
C CYS A 27 1.71 8.20 -0.73
N THR A 28 2.70 8.55 -1.54
CA THR A 28 3.26 9.90 -1.61
C THR A 28 2.80 10.57 -2.90
N LYS A 29 2.14 11.72 -2.79
CA LYS A 29 1.78 12.59 -3.92
C LYS A 29 2.67 13.81 -3.96
N ILE A 30 2.85 14.36 -5.16
CA ILE A 30 3.47 15.66 -5.41
C ILE A 30 2.57 16.53 -6.29
N GLY A 31 2.73 17.85 -6.24
CA GLY A 31 2.18 18.74 -7.26
C GLY A 31 0.95 19.55 -6.82
N PHE A 32 -0.18 19.45 -7.54
CA PHE A 32 -1.34 20.32 -7.27
C PHE A 32 -1.88 20.19 -5.84
N ASN A 33 -2.37 21.29 -5.30
CA ASN A 33 -2.96 21.38 -3.96
C ASN A 33 -4.42 20.88 -3.91
N ARG A 34 -5.10 20.71 -5.06
CA ARG A 34 -6.48 20.18 -5.13
C ARG A 34 -6.55 18.83 -5.80
N TYR A 35 -7.10 17.84 -5.10
CA TYR A 35 -7.10 16.45 -5.53
C TYR A 35 -8.03 15.60 -4.65
N ASP A 36 -8.32 14.40 -5.12
CA ASP A 36 -8.82 13.30 -4.33
C ASP A 36 -7.74 12.21 -4.30
N ILE A 37 -7.65 11.47 -3.19
CA ILE A 37 -6.69 10.37 -3.05
C ILE A 37 -7.32 9.20 -2.33
N SER A 38 -7.05 7.99 -2.83
CA SER A 38 -7.51 6.76 -2.19
C SER A 38 -6.47 5.67 -2.24
N MET A 39 -6.51 4.78 -1.24
CA MET A 39 -5.78 3.52 -1.23
C MET A 39 -6.78 2.39 -1.09
N SER A 40 -6.63 1.34 -1.90
CA SER A 40 -7.56 0.22 -1.94
C SER A 40 -6.85 -1.11 -2.11
N ILE A 41 -7.55 -2.18 -1.71
CA ILE A 41 -7.21 -3.57 -2.01
C ILE A 41 -8.27 -4.12 -2.97
N GLY A 42 -7.85 -4.50 -4.17
CA GLY A 42 -8.80 -4.79 -5.25
C GLY A 42 -9.78 -3.62 -5.44
N ASN A 43 -11.08 -3.87 -5.27
CA ASN A 43 -12.14 -2.87 -5.39
C ASN A 43 -12.57 -2.25 -4.05
N THR A 44 -11.97 -2.65 -2.93
CA THR A 44 -12.36 -2.20 -1.58
C THR A 44 -11.45 -1.08 -1.13
N ALA A 45 -12.02 0.12 -0.91
CA ALA A 45 -11.29 1.26 -0.38
C ALA A 45 -10.90 1.04 1.08
N LEU A 46 -9.61 1.16 1.38
CA LEU A 46 -9.05 1.11 2.73
C LEU A 46 -9.03 2.51 3.36
N ALA A 47 -8.74 3.50 2.52
CA ALA A 47 -8.90 4.92 2.83
C ALA A 47 -9.29 5.67 1.55
N SER A 48 -10.17 6.66 1.68
CA SER A 48 -10.59 7.52 0.58
C SER A 48 -10.83 8.92 1.13
N TYR A 49 -10.13 9.89 0.56
CA TYR A 49 -10.22 11.29 0.93
C TYR A 49 -10.57 12.09 -0.33
N THR A 50 -11.62 12.91 -0.22
CA THR A 50 -12.13 13.73 -1.33
C THR A 50 -12.11 15.20 -0.97
N ASN A 51 -12.10 16.06 -1.98
CA ASN A 51 -12.01 17.52 -1.85
C ASN A 51 -10.79 17.98 -1.02
N CYS A 52 -9.64 17.33 -1.20
CA CYS A 52 -8.41 17.82 -0.58
C CYS A 52 -8.08 19.21 -1.14
N ASP A 53 -7.74 20.15 -0.26
CA ASP A 53 -7.18 21.45 -0.63
C ASP A 53 -6.06 21.83 0.35
N ASP A 54 -4.81 21.62 -0.06
CA ASP A 54 -3.62 21.86 0.79
C ASP A 54 -3.47 23.34 1.16
N ASN A 55 -4.11 24.25 0.43
CA ASN A 55 -4.12 25.68 0.79
C ASN A 55 -5.03 25.98 1.99
N ASN A 56 -5.94 25.08 2.34
CA ASN A 56 -6.91 25.26 3.43
C ASN A 56 -6.45 24.51 4.69
N ASN A 57 -5.40 25.03 5.34
CA ASN A 57 -4.78 24.38 6.50
C ASN A 57 -5.72 24.13 7.70
N ASN A 58 -6.78 24.90 7.85
CA ASN A 58 -7.68 24.79 9.00
C ASN A 58 -8.81 23.78 8.82
N ASN A 59 -9.13 23.40 7.58
CA ASN A 59 -10.30 22.58 7.24
C ASN A 59 -10.02 21.59 6.08
N ASN A 60 -8.76 21.23 5.80
CA ASN A 60 -8.45 20.22 4.81
C ASN A 60 -8.98 18.86 5.31
N PRO A 61 -9.92 18.20 4.61
CA PRO A 61 -10.47 16.92 5.03
C PRO A 61 -9.45 15.77 4.94
N CYS A 62 -8.29 16.03 4.32
CA CYS A 62 -7.32 15.01 3.99
C CYS A 62 -6.14 15.01 4.98
N PRO A 63 -5.95 13.93 5.77
CA PRO A 63 -4.98 13.88 6.86
C PRO A 63 -3.55 13.56 6.38
N GLY A 64 -3.16 14.08 5.20
CA GLY A 64 -1.83 13.86 4.66
C GLY A 64 -0.76 14.54 5.51
N ILE A 65 0.40 13.89 5.67
CA ILE A 65 1.55 14.50 6.33
C ILE A 65 2.36 15.23 5.27
N GLU A 66 2.55 16.54 5.45
CA GLU A 66 3.43 17.33 4.59
C GLU A 66 4.90 16.88 4.79
N LEU A 67 5.55 16.50 3.70
CA LEU A 67 6.97 16.16 3.68
C LEU A 67 7.81 17.32 3.14
N VAL A 68 7.32 17.98 2.09
CA VAL A 68 7.99 19.12 1.44
C VAL A 68 6.92 20.10 0.93
N SER A 69 6.84 21.28 1.55
CA SER A 69 5.84 22.30 1.19
C SER A 69 6.06 22.91 -0.19
N SER A 70 7.31 23.12 -0.61
CA SER A 70 7.63 23.79 -1.89
C SER A 70 7.14 23.03 -3.13
N THR A 71 6.90 21.73 -3.00
CA THR A 71 6.39 20.84 -4.05
C THR A 71 5.01 20.27 -3.74
N ASN A 72 4.39 20.70 -2.63
CA ASN A 72 3.18 20.10 -2.05
C ASN A 72 3.28 18.57 -1.99
N THR A 73 4.41 18.08 -1.47
CA THR A 73 4.65 16.66 -1.28
C THR A 73 3.98 16.23 0.01
N LEU A 74 2.96 15.39 -0.09
CA LEU A 74 2.28 14.81 1.07
C LEU A 74 2.30 13.29 1.01
N ARG A 75 2.42 12.68 2.19
CA ARG A 75 2.33 11.24 2.37
C ARG A 75 1.06 10.88 3.12
N TYR A 76 0.33 9.93 2.56
CA TYR A 76 -0.82 9.28 3.15
C TYR A 76 -0.41 7.89 3.60
N THR A 77 -0.74 7.57 4.85
CA THR A 77 -0.42 6.29 5.46
C THR A 77 -1.70 5.59 5.89
N VAL A 78 -1.79 4.30 5.61
CA VAL A 78 -2.87 3.43 6.08
C VAL A 78 -2.24 2.27 6.82
N ASP A 79 -2.67 2.07 8.07
CA ASP A 79 -2.30 0.92 8.88
C ASP A 79 -3.12 -0.30 8.42
N ILE A 80 -2.44 -1.41 8.22
CA ILE A 80 -3.01 -2.67 7.75
C ILE A 80 -2.79 -3.75 8.80
N THR A 81 -3.85 -4.51 9.05
CA THR A 81 -3.80 -5.76 9.82
C THR A 81 -4.23 -6.92 8.93
N TRP A 82 -3.40 -7.95 8.84
CA TRP A 82 -3.70 -9.18 8.10
C TRP A 82 -3.67 -10.40 9.03
N ASP A 83 -4.76 -11.15 9.10
CA ASP A 83 -4.89 -12.32 10.00
C ASP A 83 -4.58 -13.68 9.34
N GLY A 84 -4.08 -13.66 8.10
CA GLY A 84 -3.86 -14.86 7.28
C GLY A 84 -4.96 -15.10 6.25
N THR A 85 -6.12 -14.47 6.40
CA THR A 85 -7.27 -14.61 5.49
C THR A 85 -7.99 -13.30 5.16
N THR A 86 -7.84 -12.31 6.03
CA THR A 86 -8.56 -11.04 5.98
C THR A 86 -7.59 -9.89 6.17
N VAL A 87 -7.62 -8.95 5.24
CA VAL A 87 -6.95 -7.64 5.36
C VAL A 87 -7.95 -6.66 5.96
N SER A 88 -7.52 -5.88 6.93
CA SER A 88 -8.35 -4.85 7.58
C SER A 88 -7.59 -3.54 7.79
N SER A 89 -8.36 -2.45 7.81
CA SER A 89 -7.92 -1.07 8.06
C SER A 89 -9.07 -0.31 8.71
N GLY A 90 -8.95 0.02 9.99
CA GLY A 90 -10.03 0.65 10.75
C GLY A 90 -11.31 -0.21 10.74
N SER A 91 -12.42 0.34 10.24
CA SER A 91 -13.70 -0.38 10.12
C SER A 91 -13.83 -1.20 8.82
N VAL A 92 -12.85 -1.16 7.93
CA VAL A 92 -12.85 -1.90 6.67
C VAL A 92 -12.22 -3.27 6.88
N SER A 93 -12.85 -4.32 6.36
CA SER A 93 -12.34 -5.69 6.35
C SER A 93 -12.62 -6.35 5.01
N GLN A 94 -11.62 -6.96 4.39
CA GLN A 94 -11.71 -7.62 3.10
C GLN A 94 -11.04 -8.98 3.18
N SER A 95 -11.82 -10.03 2.91
CA SER A 95 -11.24 -11.37 2.71
C SER A 95 -10.44 -11.37 1.40
N THR A 96 -9.25 -11.95 1.45
CA THR A 96 -8.32 -12.01 0.33
C THR A 96 -7.60 -13.36 0.32
N THR A 97 -7.18 -13.79 -0.87
CA THR A 97 -6.44 -15.03 -1.08
C THR A 97 -5.27 -14.75 -2.02
N GLY A 98 -4.08 -15.26 -1.67
CA GLY A 98 -2.86 -15.00 -2.45
C GLY A 98 -2.37 -13.57 -2.31
N ASP A 99 -1.62 -13.08 -3.31
CA ASP A 99 -0.93 -11.80 -3.24
C ASP A 99 -1.85 -10.61 -3.05
N HIS A 100 -1.51 -9.78 -2.06
CA HIS A 100 -2.26 -8.57 -1.76
C HIS A 100 -1.85 -7.47 -2.73
N MET A 101 -2.67 -7.26 -3.75
CA MET A 101 -2.51 -6.15 -4.69
C MET A 101 -3.22 -4.91 -4.15
N TYR A 102 -2.42 -3.97 -3.70
CA TYR A 102 -2.86 -2.65 -3.32
C TYR A 102 -2.71 -1.67 -4.47
N GLN A 103 -3.46 -0.58 -4.42
CA GLN A 103 -3.28 0.54 -5.32
C GLN A 103 -3.47 1.86 -4.57
N CYS A 104 -2.69 2.86 -4.97
CA CYS A 104 -2.98 4.24 -4.69
C CYS A 104 -3.53 4.91 -5.95
N VAL A 105 -4.59 5.68 -5.80
CA VAL A 105 -5.24 6.42 -6.87
C VAL A 105 -5.25 7.90 -6.52
N LEU A 106 -4.80 8.73 -7.45
CA LEU A 106 -4.81 10.18 -7.36
C LEU A 106 -5.68 10.74 -8.49
N GLU A 107 -6.68 11.53 -8.11
CA GLU A 107 -7.57 12.20 -9.04
C GLU A 107 -7.45 13.70 -8.89
N VAL A 108 -7.38 14.40 -10.01
CA VAL A 108 -7.30 15.86 -10.06
C VAL A 108 -8.36 16.35 -11.04
N PRO A 109 -9.17 17.35 -10.67
CA PRO A 109 -10.20 17.87 -11.57
C PRO A 109 -9.63 18.24 -12.94
N ASN A 110 -10.30 17.79 -14.01
CA ASN A 110 -9.92 18.01 -15.40
C ASN A 110 -8.56 17.41 -15.81
N GLN A 111 -8.05 16.40 -15.10
CA GLN A 111 -6.85 15.65 -15.49
C GLN A 111 -7.13 14.14 -15.48
N PRO A 112 -6.38 13.33 -16.25
CA PRO A 112 -6.55 11.89 -16.20
C PRO A 112 -6.10 11.32 -14.85
N THR A 113 -6.92 10.43 -14.30
CA THR A 113 -6.63 9.65 -13.07
C THR A 113 -5.27 8.97 -13.15
N ARG A 114 -4.53 8.99 -12.04
CA ARG A 114 -3.23 8.33 -11.89
C ARG A 114 -3.36 7.21 -10.87
N THR A 115 -2.88 6.03 -11.24
CA THR A 115 -2.92 4.85 -10.38
C THR A 115 -1.53 4.24 -10.30
N LEU A 116 -1.07 3.95 -9.09
CA LEU A 116 0.18 3.25 -8.85
C LEU A 116 -0.09 2.00 -7.99
N PRO A 117 0.16 0.78 -8.51
CA PRO A 117 -0.01 -0.44 -7.75
C PRO A 117 1.20 -0.70 -6.83
N ALA A 118 0.96 -1.39 -5.72
CA ALA A 118 1.99 -2.02 -4.91
C ALA A 118 1.52 -3.38 -4.45
N THR A 119 2.46 -4.31 -4.32
CA THR A 119 2.19 -5.65 -3.82
C THR A 119 2.84 -5.78 -2.46
N ALA A 120 2.09 -6.16 -1.44
CA ALA A 120 2.69 -6.70 -0.22
C ALA A 120 2.90 -8.20 -0.42
N PRO A 121 3.98 -8.80 0.13
CA PRO A 121 4.09 -10.24 0.17
C PRO A 121 2.85 -10.80 0.89
N SER A 122 2.00 -11.53 0.16
CA SER A 122 1.20 -12.53 0.85
C SER A 122 2.16 -13.65 1.27
N SER A 123 1.85 -14.34 2.37
CA SER A 123 2.73 -15.36 2.99
C SER A 123 3.64 -16.05 1.99
N LEU A 124 4.96 -16.02 2.26
CA LEU A 124 6.01 -16.78 1.57
C LEU A 124 5.41 -17.81 0.62
N THR A 125 5.50 -17.57 -0.71
CA THR A 125 5.29 -18.66 -1.64
C THR A 125 6.17 -19.80 -1.16
N GLU A 126 5.56 -20.90 -0.72
CA GLU A 126 6.29 -22.09 -0.31
C GLU A 126 7.13 -22.51 -1.52
N VAL A 127 8.42 -22.15 -1.52
CA VAL A 127 9.38 -22.74 -2.43
C VAL A 127 9.54 -24.16 -1.93
N SER A 128 8.62 -25.04 -2.32
CA SER A 128 8.79 -26.47 -2.22
C SER A 128 9.95 -26.85 -3.15
N LYS A 129 11.18 -26.69 -2.65
CA LYS A 129 12.36 -27.21 -3.33
C LYS A 129 12.45 -28.69 -3.03
N THR A 130 11.56 -29.45 -3.65
CA THR A 130 11.72 -30.89 -3.80
C THR A 130 12.88 -31.13 -4.75
N ALA A 131 14.06 -31.37 -4.18
CA ALA A 131 15.13 -32.04 -4.91
C ALA A 131 15.89 -32.98 -3.95
N PRO A 132 15.35 -34.18 -3.66
CA PRO A 132 16.16 -35.27 -3.16
C PRO A 132 16.85 -35.89 -4.38
N LEU A 133 18.14 -35.60 -4.57
CA LEU A 133 19.02 -36.50 -5.30
C LEU A 133 20.20 -36.83 -4.41
N SER A 134 19.99 -37.89 -3.62
CA SER A 134 21.04 -38.77 -3.16
C SER A 134 21.70 -39.41 -4.40
N LEU A 135 23.01 -39.25 -4.57
CA LEU A 135 23.82 -40.33 -5.13
C LEU A 135 25.21 -40.34 -4.50
N SER A 136 25.50 -41.49 -3.93
CA SER A 136 26.68 -41.90 -3.18
C SER A 136 27.84 -42.33 -4.09
N VAL A 137 29.05 -41.96 -3.65
CA VAL A 137 30.35 -42.68 -3.68
C VAL A 137 30.92 -43.16 -5.02
N GLY A 138 32.20 -42.81 -5.24
CA GLY A 138 33.13 -43.58 -6.07
C GLY A 138 34.55 -43.01 -6.01
N LEU A 139 35.39 -43.50 -5.09
CA LEU A 139 36.85 -43.37 -5.14
C LEU A 139 37.41 -44.06 -6.39
N HIS A 140 38.29 -43.40 -7.13
CA HIS A 140 39.73 -43.70 -7.31
C HIS A 140 40.37 -42.63 -8.18
#